data_AF-A0AAD7DXQ3-F1
#
_entry.id   AF-A0AAD7DXQ3-F1
#
_cell.length_a   1.000
_cell.length_b   1.000
_cell.length_c   1.000
_cell.angle_alpha   90.00
_cell.angle_beta   90.00
_cell.angle_gamma   90.00
#
_symmetry.space_group_name_H-M   'P 1'
#
loop_
_entity.id
_entity.type
_entity.pdbx_description
1 polymer ?
#
loop_
_entity_poly.entity_id
_entity_poly.type
_entity_poly.pdbx_seq_one_letter_code
_entity_poly.pdbx_strand_id
1 'polypeptide(L)'
;LLDEVVSEILSPALTVPDEVFSDTSDVSPFAGCSESSSAYLVVCKSWLRVATPLLYHVVMLRSTAQAQALAQVLSRNVGLGPFIKKLRVEGGYGAAMGTILQLSPNISDL
;
A
#
# COMPACT_ATOMS: atom_id res chain seq x y z
N LEU A 1 -9.35 21.26 -7.44
CA LEU A 1 -10.45 21.68 -6.54
C LEU A 1 -11.18 20.51 -5.88
N LEU A 2 -12.05 19.72 -6.55
CA LEU A 2 -12.74 18.59 -5.87
C LEU A 2 -11.77 17.47 -5.42
N ASP A 3 -10.80 17.11 -6.27
CA ASP A 3 -9.85 16.04 -5.95
C ASP A 3 -8.90 16.40 -4.80
N GLU A 4 -8.56 17.68 -4.61
CA GLU A 4 -7.77 18.15 -3.45
C GLU A 4 -8.54 17.96 -2.15
N VAL A 5 -9.83 18.34 -2.12
CA VAL A 5 -10.68 18.15 -0.93
C VAL A 5 -10.87 16.65 -0.64
N VAL A 6 -11.07 15.82 -1.65
CA VAL A 6 -11.11 14.36 -1.48
C VAL A 6 -9.79 13.84 -0.94
N SER A 7 -8.66 14.36 -1.41
CA SER A 7 -7.33 13.98 -0.92
C SER A 7 -7.17 14.34 0.56
N GLU A 8 -7.55 15.56 0.96
CA GLU A 8 -7.50 16.00 2.37
C GLU A 8 -8.39 15.14 3.28
N ILE A 9 -9.58 14.74 2.80
CA ILE A 9 -10.48 13.85 3.54
C ILE A 9 -9.88 12.45 3.71
N LEU A 10 -9.26 11.91 2.66
CA LEU A 10 -8.78 10.53 2.63
C LEU A 10 -7.39 10.35 3.23
N SER A 11 -6.56 11.39 3.22
CA SER A 11 -5.16 11.31 3.65
C SER A 11 -5.02 10.78 5.09
N PRO A 12 -5.78 11.25 6.10
CA PRO A 12 -5.68 10.71 7.46
C PRO A 12 -6.05 9.22 7.57
N ALA A 13 -6.93 8.73 6.70
CA ALA A 13 -7.40 7.35 6.74
C ALA A 13 -6.51 6.36 5.94
N LEU A 14 -5.73 6.87 4.98
CA LEU A 14 -4.91 6.06 4.07
C LEU A 14 -3.40 6.24 4.26
N THR A 15 -2.98 7.24 5.04
CA THR A 15 -1.55 7.49 5.33
C THR A 15 -1.12 6.71 6.56
N VAL A 16 0.06 6.10 6.47
CA VAL A 16 0.71 5.44 7.60
C VAL A 16 1.81 6.37 8.12
N PRO A 17 1.77 6.81 9.40
CA PRO A 17 2.83 7.61 9.99
C PRO A 17 4.17 6.84 10.05
N ASP A 18 5.28 7.56 9.98
CA ASP A 18 6.62 6.97 9.89
C ASP A 18 7.01 6.19 11.14
N GLU A 19 6.56 6.65 12.30
CA GLU A 19 6.76 5.97 13.59
C GLU A 19 6.04 4.63 13.60
N VAL A 20 4.84 4.56 13.01
CA VAL A 20 4.06 3.32 12.91
C VAL A 20 4.64 2.40 11.83
N PHE A 21 5.12 2.96 10.72
CA PHE A 21 5.80 2.20 9.67
C PHE A 21 7.08 1.52 10.17
N SER A 22 7.86 2.22 11.00
CA SER A 22 9.15 1.75 11.54
C SER A 22 9.03 0.95 12.85
N ASP A 23 7.82 0.77 13.38
CA ASP A 23 7.58 0.04 14.63
C ASP A 23 7.96 -1.46 14.49
N THR A 24 8.94 -1.91 15.27
CA THR A 24 9.44 -3.31 15.25
C THR A 24 9.01 -4.11 16.48
N SER A 25 7.97 -3.65 17.19
CA SER A 25 7.40 -4.36 18.33
C SER A 25 6.88 -5.74 17.94
N ASP A 26 6.88 -6.68 18.89
CA ASP A 26 6.43 -8.07 18.68
C ASP A 26 4.99 -8.15 18.13
N VAL A 27 4.14 -7.18 18.50
CA VAL A 27 2.78 -7.04 17.99
C VAL A 27 2.75 -5.90 17.00
N SER A 28 2.52 -6.22 15.72
CA SER A 28 2.37 -5.23 14.65
C SER A 28 1.24 -4.24 14.97
N PRO A 29 1.45 -2.91 14.85
CA PRO A 29 0.39 -1.92 15.07
C PRO A 29 -0.76 -2.07 14.06
N PHE A 30 -0.54 -2.82 12.99
CA PHE A 30 -1.54 -3.11 11.95
C PHE A 30 -2.32 -4.40 12.22
N ALA A 31 -2.08 -5.09 13.35
CA ALA A 31 -2.77 -6.34 13.69
C ALA A 31 -4.25 -6.14 14.03
N GLY A 32 -4.63 -4.97 14.56
CA GLY A 32 -5.99 -4.66 15.03
C GLY A 32 -6.91 -3.98 14.01
N CYS A 33 -6.47 -3.74 12.78
CA CYS A 33 -7.29 -3.02 11.80
C CYS A 33 -8.44 -3.91 11.28
N SER A 34 -9.67 -3.63 11.71
CA SER A 34 -10.84 -4.45 11.35
C SER A 34 -11.43 -4.13 9.98
N GLU A 35 -11.20 -2.91 9.49
CA GLU A 35 -11.77 -2.43 8.23
C GLU A 35 -10.72 -2.42 7.11
N SER A 36 -11.13 -2.87 5.92
CA SER A 36 -10.29 -2.79 4.75
C SER A 36 -10.26 -1.34 4.25
N SER A 37 -9.07 -0.75 4.17
CA SER A 37 -8.84 0.55 3.52
C SER A 37 -9.22 0.56 2.03
N SER A 38 -9.45 -0.60 1.42
CA SER A 38 -10.00 -0.69 0.07
C SER A 38 -11.45 -0.20 -0.05
N ALA A 39 -12.20 -0.11 1.07
CA ALA A 39 -13.57 0.40 1.08
C ALA A 39 -13.68 1.84 0.53
N TYR A 40 -12.63 2.65 0.70
CA TYR A 40 -12.58 4.02 0.17
C TYR A 40 -12.50 4.06 -1.36
N LEU A 41 -11.99 3.02 -2.01
CA LEU A 41 -11.84 2.95 -3.47
C LEU A 41 -13.19 2.79 -4.20
N VAL A 42 -14.22 2.26 -3.52
CA VAL A 42 -15.48 1.84 -4.17
C VAL A 42 -16.63 2.83 -3.99
N VAL A 43 -16.39 3.98 -3.35
CA VAL A 43 -17.42 5.01 -3.12
C VAL A 43 -17.85 5.67 -4.44
N CYS A 44 -16.89 6.19 -5.21
CA CYS A 44 -17.12 6.75 -6.55
C CYS A 44 -15.82 6.80 -7.36
N LYS A 45 -15.91 7.13 -8.66
CA LYS A 45 -14.75 7.20 -9.57
C LYS A 45 -13.71 8.27 -9.16
N SER A 46 -14.13 9.37 -8.54
CA SER A 46 -13.21 10.40 -8.05
C SER A 46 -12.42 9.87 -6.84
N TRP A 47 -13.09 9.21 -5.90
CA TRP A 47 -12.44 8.58 -4.75
C TRP A 47 -11.49 7.48 -5.18
N LEU A 48 -11.89 6.61 -6.12
CA LEU A 48 -10.98 5.62 -6.70
C LEU A 48 -9.69 6.27 -7.22
N ARG A 49 -9.82 7.33 -8.02
CA ARG A 49 -8.66 8.02 -8.63
C ARG A 49 -7.74 8.63 -7.58
N VAL A 50 -8.29 9.29 -6.55
CA VAL A 50 -7.51 10.00 -5.52
C VAL A 50 -6.96 9.04 -4.47
N ALA A 51 -7.74 8.04 -4.05
CA ALA A 51 -7.36 7.08 -3.03
C ALA A 51 -6.31 6.08 -3.50
N THR A 52 -6.30 5.71 -4.79
CA THR A 52 -5.36 4.70 -5.32
C THR A 52 -3.89 5.03 -5.01
N PRO A 53 -3.35 6.21 -5.35
CA PRO A 53 -1.96 6.54 -5.01
C PRO A 53 -1.71 6.63 -3.51
N LEU A 54 -2.69 7.10 -2.72
CA LEU A 54 -2.58 7.17 -1.26
C LEU A 54 -2.50 5.77 -0.64
N LEU A 55 -3.37 4.87 -1.06
CA LEU A 55 -3.44 3.49 -0.57
C LEU A 55 -2.18 2.68 -0.91
N TYR A 56 -1.62 2.87 -2.10
CA TYR A 56 -0.42 2.15 -2.53
C TYR A 56 0.88 2.77 -1.99
N HIS A 57 0.85 3.97 -1.40
CA HIS A 57 2.04 4.66 -0.91
C HIS A 57 2.86 3.77 0.04
N VAL A 58 2.18 3.14 0.99
CA VAL A 58 2.79 2.26 1.99
C VAL A 58 2.17 0.87 1.88
N VAL A 59 3.00 -0.12 1.58
CA VAL A 59 2.60 -1.51 1.45
C VAL A 59 3.25 -2.35 2.54
N MET A 60 2.46 -3.18 3.21
CA MET A 60 2.94 -4.12 4.23
C MET A 60 2.63 -5.55 3.80
N LEU A 61 3.68 -6.36 3.70
CA LEU A 61 3.57 -7.77 3.36
C LEU A 61 3.80 -8.61 4.62
N ARG A 62 2.74 -9.28 5.08
CA ARG A 62 2.72 -10.12 6.28
C ARG A 62 2.48 -11.60 5.97
N SER A 63 2.34 -11.95 4.69
CA SER A 63 2.15 -13.33 4.24
C SER A 63 2.58 -13.53 2.80
N THR A 64 2.91 -14.78 2.46
CA THR A 64 3.22 -15.21 1.09
C THR A 64 2.06 -14.94 0.13
N ALA A 65 0.81 -15.13 0.58
CA ALA A 65 -0.37 -14.88 -0.24
C ALA A 65 -0.50 -13.40 -0.62
N GLN A 66 -0.23 -12.48 0.30
CA GLN A 66 -0.22 -11.04 0.01
C GLN A 66 0.88 -10.68 -1.00
N ALA A 67 2.09 -11.21 -0.82
CA ALA A 67 3.19 -10.94 -1.74
C ALA A 67 2.90 -11.45 -3.16
N GLN A 68 2.36 -12.67 -3.28
CA GLN A 68 1.95 -13.24 -4.58
C GLN A 68 0.82 -12.43 -5.23
N ALA A 69 -0.20 -12.05 -4.46
CA ALA A 69 -1.30 -11.25 -4.95
C ALA A 69 -0.81 -9.88 -5.45
N LEU A 70 0.06 -9.21 -4.71
CA LEU A 70 0.63 -7.93 -5.11
C LEU A 70 1.47 -8.08 -6.39
N ALA A 71 2.36 -9.07 -6.45
CA ALA A 71 3.16 -9.34 -7.66
C ALA A 71 2.28 -9.55 -8.91
N GLN A 72 1.17 -10.30 -8.77
CA GLN A 72 0.21 -10.48 -9.85
C GLN A 72 -0.50 -9.19 -10.25
N VAL A 73 -0.95 -8.39 -9.28
CA VAL A 73 -1.64 -7.12 -9.52
C VAL A 73 -0.72 -6.14 -10.25
N LEU A 74 0.52 -5.98 -9.78
CA LEU A 74 1.52 -5.10 -10.40
C LEU A 74 1.87 -5.56 -11.82
N SER A 75 1.96 -6.87 -12.05
CA SER A 75 2.23 -7.42 -13.40
C SER A 75 1.11 -7.12 -14.40
N ARG A 76 -0.15 -7.05 -13.93
CA ARG A 76 -1.31 -6.74 -14.78
C ARG A 76 -1.59 -5.24 -14.89
N ASN A 77 -1.14 -4.46 -13.90
CA ASN A 77 -1.42 -3.03 -13.77
C ASN A 77 -0.11 -2.29 -13.45
N VAL A 78 0.78 -2.22 -14.45
CA VAL A 78 2.13 -1.67 -14.28
C VAL A 78 2.15 -0.21 -13.78
N GLY A 79 1.06 0.53 -13.96
CA GLY A 79 0.92 1.90 -13.46
C GLY A 79 0.77 2.02 -11.95
N LEU A 80 0.53 0.93 -11.21
CA LEU A 80 0.36 0.96 -9.75
C LEU A 80 1.68 0.92 -8.99
N GLY A 81 2.69 0.23 -9.53
CA GLY A 81 3.99 0.07 -8.87
C GLY A 81 4.71 1.39 -8.57
N PRO A 82 4.69 2.40 -9.47
CA PRO A 82 5.26 3.71 -9.19
C PRO A 82 4.65 4.46 -8.00
N PHE A 83 3.45 4.09 -7.53
CA PHE A 83 2.86 4.70 -6.34
C PHE A 83 3.45 4.17 -5.03
N ILE A 84 4.08 2.99 -5.06
CA ILE A 84 4.69 2.39 -3.86
C ILE A 84 6.00 3.12 -3.55
N LYS A 85 6.06 3.73 -2.36
CA LYS A 85 7.24 4.44 -1.84
C LYS A 85 7.86 3.72 -0.65
N LYS A 86 7.02 3.10 0.18
CA LYS A 86 7.44 2.39 1.39
C LYS A 86 6.94 0.96 1.34
N LEU A 87 7.83 0.00 1.51
CA LEU A 87 7.51 -1.42 1.45
C LEU A 87 8.06 -2.13 2.69
N ARG A 88 7.17 -2.50 3.61
CA ARG A 88 7.54 -3.27 4.80
C ARG A 88 7.33 -4.77 4.57
N VAL A 89 8.33 -5.55 4.94
CA VAL A 89 8.39 -6.99 4.68
C VAL A 89 8.58 -7.76 5.98
N GLU A 90 7.54 -8.44 6.46
CA GLU A 90 7.57 -9.24 7.70
C GLU A 90 7.81 -10.74 7.41
N GLY A 91 8.66 -11.06 6.42
CA GLY A 91 8.99 -12.45 6.05
C GLY A 91 9.73 -12.61 4.72
N GLY A 92 10.23 -13.81 4.42
CA GLY A 92 10.89 -14.11 3.15
C GLY A 92 9.90 -14.61 2.09
N TYR A 93 9.49 -13.77 1.13
CA TYR A 93 8.47 -14.14 0.12
C TYR A 93 9.01 -14.56 -1.26
N GLY A 94 10.32 -14.80 -1.37
CA GLY A 94 10.96 -15.40 -2.54
C GLY A 94 10.72 -14.62 -3.84
N ALA A 95 10.40 -15.35 -4.92
CA ALA A 95 10.28 -14.79 -6.28
C ALA A 95 9.28 -13.64 -6.41
N ALA A 96 8.21 -13.63 -5.59
CA ALA A 96 7.24 -12.55 -5.59
C ALA A 96 7.87 -11.20 -5.25
N MET A 97 8.85 -11.17 -4.33
CA MET A 97 9.59 -9.95 -3.99
C MET A 97 10.40 -9.43 -5.18
N GLY A 98 11.01 -10.32 -5.96
CA GLY A 98 11.74 -9.92 -7.16
C GLY A 98 10.83 -9.16 -8.14
N THR A 99 9.62 -9.69 -8.39
CA THR A 99 8.62 -9.02 -9.23
C THR A 99 8.16 -7.68 -8.63
N ILE A 100 7.87 -7.64 -7.33
CA ILE A 100 7.41 -6.41 -6.66
C ILE A 100 8.46 -5.31 -6.76
N LEU A 101 9.72 -5.61 -6.41
CA LEU A 101 10.82 -4.64 -6.44
C LEU A 101 11.10 -4.16 -7.88
N GLN A 102 11.06 -5.07 -8.86
CA GLN A 102 11.26 -4.71 -10.26
C GLN A 102 10.16 -3.77 -10.79
N LEU A 103 8.90 -3.97 -10.37
CA LEU A 103 7.76 -3.19 -10.86
C LEU A 103 7.48 -1.94 -10.02
N SER A 104 8.19 -1.74 -8.91
CA SER A 104 7.98 -0.63 -7.97
C SER A 104 9.25 0.22 -7.87
N PRO A 105 9.62 0.96 -8.93
CA PRO A 105 10.92 1.62 -9.05
C PRO A 105 11.11 2.79 -8.07
N ASN A 106 10.05 3.19 -7.38
CA ASN A 106 10.00 4.38 -6.54
C ASN A 106 10.10 4.07 -5.04
N ILE A 107 10.35 2.80 -4.67
CA ILE A 107 10.56 2.42 -3.28
C ILE A 107 11.83 3.12 -2.77
N SER A 108 11.69 3.92 -1.73
CA SER A 108 12.78 4.60 -1.02
C SER A 108 13.02 4.01 0.37
N ASP A 109 12.00 3.37 0.95
CA ASP A 109 12.02 2.88 2.34
C ASP A 109 11.60 1.40 2.38
N LEU A 110 12.40 0.58 3.07
CA LEU A 110 12.24 -0.88 3.23
C LEU A 110 12.21 -1.27 4.70
#